data_AF-A0A9X9YB00-F1
#
_entry.id   AF-A0A9X9YB00-F1
#
_cell.length_a   1.000
_cell.length_b   1.000
_cell.length_c   1.000
_cell.angle_alpha   90.00
_cell.angle_beta   90.00
_cell.angle_gamma   90.00
#
_symmetry.space_group_name_H-M   'P 1'
#
loop_
_entity.id
_entity.type
_entity.pdbx_description
1 polymer ?
#
loop_
_entity_poly.entity_id
_entity_poly.type
_entity_poly.pdbx_seq_one_letter_code
_entity_poly.pdbx_strand_id
1 'polypeptide(L)' 'MAYKMVAERDNEKCSFARESRLLIVAKAKVWASEGWKVVITDPDGKAYTPPEFDQLSAA' A
#
# COMPACT_ATOMS: atom_id res chain seq x y z
N MET A 1 0.54 -15.91 1.55
CA MET A 1 1.53 -14.85 1.89
C MET A 1 0.82 -13.51 1.86
N ALA A 2 1.19 -12.55 2.72
CA ALA A 2 0.48 -11.29 2.87
C ALA A 2 1.12 -10.15 2.05
N TYR A 3 0.29 -9.24 1.54
CA TYR A 3 0.75 -7.94 1.08
C TYR A 3 1.25 -7.12 2.27
N LYS A 4 2.26 -6.29 2.03
CA LYS A 4 2.79 -5.33 3.00
C LYS A 4 2.55 -3.91 2.49
N MET A 5 2.30 -2.99 3.40
CA MET A 5 2.22 -1.56 3.13
C MET A 5 3.18 -0.86 4.08
N VAL A 6 3.98 0.05 3.54
CA VAL A 6 4.78 1.01 4.31
C VAL A 6 4.27 2.40 3.96
N ALA A 7 4.06 3.22 4.98
CA ALA A 7 3.69 4.61 4.82
C ALA A 7 4.59 5.50 5.68
N GLU A 8 5.09 6.57 5.08
CA GLU A 8 6.01 7.53 5.69
C GLU A 8 5.46 8.95 5.54
N ARG A 9 5.55 9.73 6.62
CA ARG A 9 5.23 11.15 6.64
C ARG A 9 6.06 11.83 7.73
N ASP A 10 6.76 12.91 7.37
CA ASP A 10 7.67 13.62 8.27
C ASP A 10 8.68 12.66 8.95
N ASN A 11 8.58 12.45 10.27
CA ASN A 11 9.43 11.53 11.03
C ASN A 11 8.69 10.25 11.47
N GLU A 12 7.49 10.01 10.93
CA GLU A 12 6.65 8.88 11.26
C GLU A 12 6.70 7.81 10.16
N LYS A 13 6.77 6.55 10.59
CA LYS A 13 6.73 5.37 9.71
C LYS A 13 5.77 4.34 10.27
N CYS A 14 4.79 3.94 9.46
CA CYS A 14 3.88 2.87 9.78
C CYS A 14 4.02 1.72 8.79
N SER A 15 3.85 0.49 9.27
CA SER A 15 3.79 -0.70 8.42
C SER A 15 2.56 -1.55 8.73
N PHE A 16 1.98 -2.14 7.69
CA PHE A 16 0.82 -3.02 7.79
C PHE A 16 1.01 -4.25 6.92
N ALA A 17 0.50 -5.39 7.37
CA ALA A 17 0.41 -6.60 6.57
C ALA A 17 -1.04 -7.08 6.51
N ARG A 18 -1.51 -7.48 5.32
CA ARG A 18 -2.85 -8.01 5.09
C ARG A 18 -2.83 -9.05 3.97
N GLU A 19 -3.62 -10.11 4.11
CA GLU A 19 -3.80 -11.09 3.03
C GLU A 19 -4.73 -10.56 1.94
N SER A 20 -5.72 -9.76 2.32
CA SER A 20 -6.63 -9.15 1.35
C SER A 20 -5.98 -8.02 0.57
N ARG A 21 -5.78 -8.25 -0.74
CA ARG A 21 -5.32 -7.26 -1.72
C ARG A 21 -6.20 -6.00 -1.73
N LEU A 22 -7.53 -6.17 -1.69
CA LEU A 22 -8.47 -5.05 -1.75
C LEU A 22 -8.36 -4.15 -0.51
N LEU A 23 -8.28 -4.74 0.69
CA LEU A 23 -8.22 -3.95 1.92
C LEU A 23 -6.91 -3.18 2.04
N ILE A 24 -5.78 -3.77 1.63
CA ILE A 24 -4.50 -3.06 1.70
C ILE A 24 -4.44 -1.92 0.69
N VAL A 25 -5.00 -2.11 -0.52
CA VAL A 25 -5.10 -1.05 -1.53
C VAL A 25 -6.03 0.08 -1.07
N ALA A 26 -7.19 -0.24 -0.52
CA ALA A 26 -8.13 0.77 -0.02
C ALA A 26 -7.48 1.64 1.07
N LYS A 27 -6.79 1.02 2.04
CA LYS A 27 -6.07 1.75 3.07
C LYS A 27 -4.96 2.62 2.50
N ALA A 28 -4.18 2.08 1.58
CA ALA A 28 -3.09 2.80 0.94
C ALA A 28 -3.58 4.03 0.15
N LYS A 29 -4.72 3.92 -0.56
CA LYS A 29 -5.35 5.04 -1.26
C LYS A 29 -5.76 6.17 -0.30
N VAL A 30 -6.41 5.82 0.82
CA VAL A 30 -6.79 6.81 1.85
C VAL A 30 -5.56 7.56 2.38
N TRP A 31 -4.51 6.84 2.75
CA TRP A 31 -3.31 7.45 3.32
C TRP A 31 -2.54 8.29 2.29
N ALA A 32 -2.47 7.84 1.04
CA ALA A 32 -1.89 8.63 -0.04
C ALA A 32 -2.65 9.95 -0.24
N SER A 33 -4.00 9.93 -0.18
CA SER A 33 -4.82 11.15 -0.24
C SER A 33 -4.63 12.08 0.96
N GLU A 34 -4.21 11.56 2.11
CA GLU A 34 -3.84 12.35 3.30
C GLU A 34 -2.40 12.89 3.26
N GLY A 35 -1.67 12.67 2.16
CA GLY A 35 -0.31 13.16 1.95
C GLY A 35 0.80 12.24 2.45
N TRP A 36 0.49 10.99 2.80
CA TRP A 36 1.53 10.01 3.15
C TRP A 36 2.24 9.48 1.90
N LYS A 37 3.55 9.25 2.01
CA LYS A 37 4.30 8.49 1.02
C LYS A 37 4.07 7.01 1.27
N VAL A 38 3.24 6.38 0.43
CA VAL A 38 2.80 4.99 0.62
C VAL A 38 3.38 4.07 -0.45
N VAL A 39 3.84 2.89 -0.05
CA VAL A 39 4.26 1.79 -0.92
C VAL A 39 3.59 0.49 -0.49
N ILE A 40 2.99 -0.24 -1.44
CA ILE A 40 2.54 -1.61 -1.23
C ILE A 40 3.58 -2.56 -1.83
N THR A 41 3.89 -3.64 -1.13
CA THR A 41 4.70 -4.76 -1.62
C THR A 41 3.84 -6.01 -1.65
N ASP A 42 3.79 -6.68 -2.80
CA ASP A 42 3.07 -7.95 -2.94
C ASP A 42 3.86 -9.14 -2.35
N PRO A 43 3.26 -10.34 -2.30
CA PRO A 43 3.95 -11.54 -1.85
C PRO A 43 5.24 -11.89 -2.61
N ASP A 44 5.32 -11.53 -3.89
CA ASP A 44 6.46 -11.78 -4.78
C ASP A 44 7.57 -10.72 -4.63
N GLY A 45 7.34 -9.70 -3.79
CA GLY A 45 8.29 -8.63 -3.52
C GLY A 45 8.17 -7.44 -4.47
N LYS A 46 7.21 -7.43 -5.39
CA LYS A 46 6.99 -6.30 -6.29
C LYS A 46 6.36 -5.14 -5.53
N ALA A 47 6.94 -3.95 -5.72
CA ALA A 47 6.49 -2.71 -5.11
C ALA A 47 5.56 -1.93 -6.04
N TYR A 48 4.58 -1.24 -5.44
CA TYR A 48 3.59 -0.42 -6.12
C TYR A 48 3.48 0.92 -5.41
N THR A 49 3.52 1.99 -6.19
CA THR A 49 3.26 3.37 -5.74
C THR A 49 1.80 3.77 -5.99
N PRO A 50 1.30 4.89 -5.44
CA PRO A 50 -0.11 5.25 -5.56
C PRO A 50 -0.69 5.27 -6.99
N PRO A 51 0.01 5.76 -8.02
CA PRO A 51 -0.46 5.69 -9.41
C PRO A 51 -0.61 4.26 -9.96
N GLU A 52 0.05 3.29 -9.35
CA GLU A 52 0.06 1.90 -9.79
C GLU A 52 -0.95 1.04 -9.02
N PHE A 53 -1.61 1.58 -8.00
CA PHE A 53 -2.57 0.83 -7.19
C PHE A 53 -3.75 0.28 -8.00
N ASP A 54 -4.09 0.90 -9.13
CA ASP A 54 -5.16 0.39 -9.98
C ASP A 54 -4.82 -0.97 -10.62
N GLN A 55 -3.52 -1.30 -10.77
CA GLN A 55 -3.06 -2.63 -11.19
C GLN A 55 -3.36 -3.71 -10.14
N LEU A 56 -3.51 -3.32 -8.87
CA LEU A 56 -3.85 -4.22 -7.75
C LEU A 56 -5.36 -4.31 -7.52
N SER A 57 -6.16 -3.39 -8.06
CA SER A 57 -7.62 -3.44 -8.00
C SER A 57 -8.28 -4.06 -9.23
N ALA A 58 -7.56 -4.21 -10.34
CA ALA A 58 -8.05 -4.91 -11.51
C ALA A 58 -8.23 -6.42 -11.22
N ALA A 59 -9.38 -6.96 -11.62
CA ALA A 59 -9.74 -8.37 -11.50
C ALA A 59 -9.03 -9.21 -12.57
#